data_AF-A0A2V7R5D9-F1
#
_entry.id   AF-A0A2V7R5D9-F1
#
_cell.length_a   1.000
_cell.length_b   1.000
_cell.length_c   1.000
_cell.angle_alpha   90.00
_cell.angle_beta   90.00
_cell.angle_gamma   90.00
#
_symmetry.space_group_name_H-M   'P 1'
#
loop_
_entity.id
_entity.type
_entity.pdbx_description
1 polymer ?
#
loop_
_entity_poly.entity_id
_entity_poly.type
_entity_poly.pdbx_seq_one_letter_code
_entity_poly.pdbx_strand_id
1 'polypeptide(L)'
;MRATSISSRPGSEASSPSAVPTNSAPPDRSPGLQSVGTALVHIAVLNGPNLNLLGEREPELYGRTTLAEIEARTREQARALGVDVSWTQTNHEGELVDAIQRLKGKADGLVINAAAYTHTSLAVRDALLAVRVPFVEVHLSNLFAREPERRRSMLADAAVGMVTGFGAESYRLGLEGLVGYLQARHGT
;
A
#
# COMPACT_ATOMS: atom_id res chain seq x y z
N MET A 1 27.36 61.66 13.58
CA MET A 1 27.30 62.83 12.68
C MET A 1 28.54 62.82 11.81
N ARG A 2 28.38 62.81 10.48
CA ARG A 2 29.40 63.05 9.41
C ARG A 2 30.49 61.97 9.29
N ALA A 3 30.93 61.53 8.12
CA ALA A 3 30.60 61.77 6.71
C ALA A 3 31.22 60.56 5.95
N THR A 4 30.54 59.88 5.02
CA THR A 4 30.65 60.15 3.56
C THR A 4 32.04 60.66 3.15
N SER A 5 32.77 60.04 2.22
CA SER A 5 32.46 60.15 0.80
C SER A 5 33.65 59.66 -0.08
N ILE A 6 33.35 59.53 -1.38
CA ILE A 6 34.17 59.77 -2.60
C ILE A 6 35.33 58.79 -2.92
N SER A 7 35.23 58.03 -4.03
CA SER A 7 35.57 58.42 -5.43
C SER A 7 37.06 58.15 -5.68
N SER A 8 37.60 57.62 -6.78
CA SER A 8 37.17 57.48 -8.17
C SER A 8 38.30 56.77 -8.94
N ARG A 9 37.90 55.93 -9.92
CA ARG A 9 38.47 55.79 -11.27
C ARG A 9 39.85 55.11 -11.53
N PRO A 10 40.09 54.66 -12.79
CA PRO A 10 40.68 53.35 -13.11
C PRO A 10 42.01 53.42 -13.90
N GLY A 11 42.57 52.24 -14.21
CA GLY A 11 43.56 51.97 -15.27
C GLY A 11 43.94 50.47 -15.20
N SER A 12 43.67 49.62 -16.21
CA SER A 12 44.49 49.34 -17.41
C SER A 12 45.99 49.25 -17.09
N GLU A 13 46.80 48.27 -17.51
CA GLU A 13 46.71 47.13 -18.41
C GLU A 13 48.08 46.38 -18.27
N ALA A 14 48.21 45.23 -18.93
CA ALA A 14 49.47 44.62 -19.41
C ALA A 14 50.36 43.75 -18.48
N SER A 15 50.25 42.43 -18.73
CA SER A 15 51.32 41.53 -19.25
C SER A 15 52.37 40.88 -18.30
N SER A 16 52.14 39.57 -18.04
CA SER A 16 52.99 38.34 -18.17
C SER A 16 54.49 38.34 -17.77
N PRO A 17 55.15 37.22 -17.33
CA PRO A 17 54.90 35.81 -17.72
C PRO A 17 55.18 34.67 -16.69
N SER A 18 54.75 33.44 -17.06
CA SER A 18 55.37 32.10 -16.90
C SER A 18 55.90 31.58 -15.53
N ALA A 19 55.34 30.44 -15.05
CA ALA A 19 56.11 29.29 -14.54
C ALA A 19 55.25 28.02 -14.26
N VAL A 20 55.56 26.94 -15.01
CA VAL A 20 55.80 25.52 -14.59
C VAL A 20 54.67 24.69 -13.94
N PRO A 21 54.53 23.38 -14.27
CA PRO A 21 53.30 22.60 -14.04
C PRO A 21 53.31 21.83 -12.71
N THR A 22 52.12 21.61 -12.14
CA THR A 22 51.91 20.64 -11.06
C THR A 22 50.82 19.64 -11.47
N ASN A 23 51.25 18.41 -11.71
CA ASN A 23 50.43 17.22 -11.80
C ASN A 23 50.01 16.79 -10.38
N SER A 24 48.71 16.67 -10.10
CA SER A 24 48.09 15.51 -9.41
C SER A 24 46.74 15.85 -8.76
N ALA A 25 45.66 15.32 -9.30
CA ALA A 25 44.60 14.60 -8.56
C ALA A 25 43.63 13.95 -9.58
N PRO A 26 43.23 12.68 -9.38
CA PRO A 26 42.31 12.00 -10.30
C PRO A 26 40.90 12.62 -10.23
N PRO A 27 40.09 12.49 -11.29
CA PRO A 27 38.68 12.86 -11.20
C PRO A 27 38.02 11.96 -10.15
N ASP A 28 37.39 12.60 -9.16
CA ASP A 28 36.45 12.00 -8.22
C ASP A 28 35.41 11.21 -9.01
N ARG A 29 35.63 9.90 -9.10
CA ARG A 29 34.62 8.93 -9.52
C ARG A 29 34.02 8.37 -8.25
N SER A 30 33.27 9.20 -7.54
CA SER A 30 32.17 8.71 -6.73
C SER A 30 31.17 8.07 -7.71
N PRO A 31 30.99 6.72 -7.73
CA PRO A 31 29.84 6.17 -8.41
C PRO A 31 28.62 6.71 -7.66
N GLY A 32 27.89 7.63 -8.29
CA GLY A 32 26.57 8.01 -7.86
C GLY A 32 25.80 6.73 -7.63
N LEU A 33 25.42 6.49 -6.38
CA LEU A 33 24.51 5.41 -6.03
C LEU A 33 23.18 5.77 -6.68
N GLN A 34 23.01 5.36 -7.93
CA GLN A 34 21.72 5.33 -8.57
C GLN A 34 20.91 4.39 -7.69
N SER A 35 20.01 4.96 -6.87
CA SER A 35 18.97 4.16 -6.25
C SER A 35 18.18 3.59 -7.40
N VAL A 36 18.45 2.34 -7.75
CA VAL A 36 17.54 1.54 -8.57
C VAL A 36 16.27 1.55 -7.74
N GLY A 37 15.32 2.39 -8.11
CA GLY A 37 14.03 2.47 -7.44
C GLY A 37 13.34 1.14 -7.67
N THR A 38 13.56 0.19 -6.77
CA THR A 38 12.73 -0.99 -6.69
C THR A 38 11.31 -0.47 -6.46
N ALA A 39 10.42 -0.69 -7.42
CA ALA A 39 9.02 -0.32 -7.25
C ALA A 39 8.54 -0.95 -5.94
N LEU A 40 7.97 -0.14 -5.05
CA LEU A 40 7.41 -0.63 -3.80
C LEU A 40 6.34 -1.67 -4.12
N VAL A 41 6.36 -2.79 -3.40
CA VAL A 41 5.30 -3.81 -3.46
C VAL A 41 3.96 -3.11 -3.21
N HIS A 42 3.01 -3.28 -4.13
CA HIS A 42 1.71 -2.65 -4.06
C HIS A 42 0.61 -3.64 -3.64
N ILE A 43 -0.04 -3.35 -2.52
CA ILE A 43 -1.15 -4.14 -1.99
C ILE A 43 -2.47 -3.37 -2.15
N ALA A 44 -3.43 -3.96 -2.82
CA ALA A 44 -4.79 -3.42 -2.84
C ALA A 44 -5.58 -3.86 -1.61
N VAL A 45 -6.43 -2.98 -1.08
CA VAL A 45 -7.42 -3.32 -0.06
C VAL A 45 -8.81 -3.02 -0.58
N LEU A 46 -9.64 -4.06 -0.69
CA LEU A 46 -11.01 -3.96 -1.18
C LEU A 46 -12.03 -4.30 -0.10
N ASN A 47 -13.02 -3.42 0.05
CA ASN A 47 -14.06 -3.51 1.06
C ASN A 47 -15.44 -3.55 0.39
N GLY A 48 -16.18 -4.60 0.67
CA GLY A 48 -17.52 -4.83 0.15
C GLY A 48 -18.61 -4.04 0.88
N PRO A 49 -19.87 -4.50 0.74
CA PRO A 49 -21.02 -3.71 1.11
C PRO A 49 -21.15 -3.48 2.61
N ASN A 50 -21.72 -2.33 2.97
CA ASN A 50 -22.03 -1.86 4.32
C ASN A 50 -20.83 -1.58 5.23
N LEU A 51 -19.59 -1.86 4.81
CA LEU A 51 -18.40 -1.54 5.61
C LEU A 51 -18.19 -0.03 5.77
N ASN A 52 -18.73 0.79 4.86
CA ASN A 52 -18.74 2.25 5.02
C ASN A 52 -19.57 2.73 6.22
N LEU A 53 -20.43 1.89 6.80
CA LEU A 53 -21.28 2.23 7.94
C LEU A 53 -20.67 1.83 9.30
N LEU A 54 -19.41 1.36 9.30
CA LEU A 54 -18.70 1.02 10.55
C LEU A 54 -18.55 2.26 11.45
N GLY A 55 -18.76 2.06 12.74
CA GLY A 55 -18.77 3.12 13.75
C GLY A 55 -20.13 3.82 13.92
N GLU A 56 -21.07 3.64 12.97
CA GLU A 56 -22.41 4.23 13.03
C GLU A 56 -23.50 3.23 13.45
N ARG A 57 -23.34 1.93 13.12
CA ARG A 57 -24.30 0.86 13.49
C ARG A 57 -23.73 -0.11 14.52
N GLU A 58 -24.58 -0.49 15.48
CA GLU A 58 -24.36 -1.62 16.41
C GLU A 58 -22.94 -1.66 17.04
N PRO A 59 -22.52 -0.58 17.74
CA PRO A 59 -21.16 -0.46 18.28
C PRO A 59 -20.79 -1.58 19.28
N GLU A 60 -21.78 -2.26 19.85
CA GLU A 60 -21.60 -3.41 20.75
C GLU A 60 -21.11 -4.67 20.01
N LEU A 61 -21.42 -4.82 18.72
CA LEU A 61 -21.04 -5.98 17.89
C LEU A 61 -19.77 -5.75 17.06
N TYR A 62 -19.58 -4.52 16.55
CA TYR A 62 -18.50 -4.20 15.61
C TYR A 62 -17.45 -3.24 16.18
N GLY A 63 -17.66 -2.74 17.40
CA GLY A 63 -16.86 -1.68 17.99
C GLY A 63 -17.21 -0.29 17.43
N ARG A 64 -16.54 0.74 17.96
CA ARG A 64 -16.72 2.14 17.53
C ARG A 64 -15.79 2.53 16.37
N THR A 65 -14.92 1.62 15.96
CA THR A 65 -13.89 1.88 14.96
C THR A 65 -14.54 2.04 13.58
N THR A 66 -14.30 3.19 12.95
CA THR A 66 -14.77 3.49 11.59
C THR A 66 -13.88 2.85 10.53
N LEU A 67 -14.40 2.71 9.30
CA LEU A 67 -13.60 2.21 8.19
C LEU A 67 -12.38 3.10 7.89
N ALA A 68 -12.53 4.42 8.06
CA ALA A 68 -11.44 5.39 7.87
C ALA A 68 -10.31 5.21 8.90
N GLU A 69 -10.64 4.88 10.15
CA GLU A 69 -9.63 4.57 11.17
C GLU A 69 -8.91 3.25 10.87
N ILE A 70 -9.63 2.25 10.36
CA ILE A 70 -9.03 0.99 9.91
C ILE A 70 -8.07 1.25 8.73
N GLU A 71 -8.48 2.07 7.76
CA GLU A 71 -7.64 2.47 6.64
C GLU A 71 -6.35 3.16 7.13
N ALA A 72 -6.47 4.13 8.03
CA ALA A 72 -5.33 4.86 8.57
C ALA A 72 -4.31 3.93 9.24
N ARG A 73 -4.78 3.00 10.09
CA ARG A 73 -3.93 2.00 10.77
C ARG A 73 -3.31 1.01 9.77
N THR A 74 -4.07 0.56 8.78
CA THR A 74 -3.56 -0.36 7.74
C THR A 74 -2.47 0.31 6.92
N ARG A 75 -2.64 1.59 6.54
CA ARG A 75 -1.62 2.37 5.83
C ARG A 75 -0.38 2.62 6.69
N GLU A 76 -0.55 2.83 7.99
CA GLU A 76 0.58 2.93 8.92
C GLU A 76 1.38 1.63 8.98
N GLN A 77 0.70 0.49 9.10
CA GLN A 77 1.36 -0.80 9.07
C GLN A 77 2.06 -1.06 7.74
N ALA A 78 1.42 -0.73 6.61
CA ALA A 78 2.02 -0.86 5.29
C ALA A 78 3.33 -0.08 5.17
N ARG A 79 3.38 1.16 5.68
CA ARG A 79 4.61 1.96 5.72
C ARG A 79 5.68 1.27 6.58
N ALA A 80 5.33 0.72 7.73
CA ALA A 80 6.26 -0.01 8.59
C ALA A 80 6.82 -1.28 7.91
N LEU A 81 6.02 -1.93 7.05
CA LEU A 81 6.41 -3.11 6.26
C LEU A 81 7.13 -2.76 4.95
N GLY A 82 7.24 -1.47 4.58
CA GLY A 82 7.87 -1.04 3.34
C GLY A 82 7.06 -1.37 2.08
N VAL A 83 5.73 -1.36 2.17
CA VAL A 83 4.81 -1.60 1.04
C VAL A 83 3.85 -0.43 0.84
N ASP A 84 3.35 -0.26 -0.38
CA ASP A 84 2.30 0.72 -0.70
C ASP A 84 0.91 0.08 -0.65
N VAL A 85 -0.10 0.88 -0.33
CA VAL A 85 -1.50 0.43 -0.24
C VAL A 85 -2.45 1.32 -1.02
N SER A 86 -3.27 0.72 -1.88
CA SER A 86 -4.50 1.33 -2.39
C SER A 86 -5.71 0.85 -1.59
N TRP A 87 -6.72 1.70 -1.45
CA TRP A 87 -7.91 1.41 -0.66
C TRP A 87 -9.17 1.72 -1.45
N THR A 88 -10.13 0.81 -1.45
CA THR A 88 -11.43 1.02 -2.10
C THR A 88 -12.53 0.36 -1.27
N GLN A 89 -13.67 1.04 -1.20
CA GLN A 89 -14.91 0.49 -0.67
C GLN A 89 -16.02 0.67 -1.70
N THR A 90 -16.86 -0.34 -1.89
CA THR A 90 -18.08 -0.20 -2.69
C THR A 90 -19.19 -1.11 -2.16
N ASN A 91 -20.43 -0.65 -2.34
CA ASN A 91 -21.64 -1.41 -2.07
C ASN A 91 -22.16 -2.17 -3.29
N HIS A 92 -21.51 -2.03 -4.44
CA HIS A 92 -21.96 -2.61 -5.71
C HIS A 92 -21.06 -3.77 -6.13
N GLU A 93 -21.66 -4.94 -6.34
CA GLU A 93 -20.94 -6.15 -6.74
C GLU A 93 -20.15 -5.96 -8.04
N GLY A 94 -20.75 -5.32 -9.05
CA GLY A 94 -20.09 -5.04 -10.33
C GLY A 94 -18.87 -4.13 -10.18
N GLU A 95 -18.95 -3.09 -9.34
CA GLU A 95 -17.81 -2.21 -9.09
C GLU A 95 -16.67 -2.93 -8.35
N LEU A 96 -17.02 -3.86 -7.44
CA LEU A 96 -16.04 -4.69 -6.75
C LEU A 96 -15.34 -5.64 -7.73
N VAL A 97 -16.10 -6.26 -8.63
CA VAL A 97 -15.58 -7.08 -9.73
C VAL A 97 -14.64 -6.26 -10.63
N ASP A 98 -15.05 -5.06 -11.05
CA ASP A 98 -14.23 -4.19 -11.87
C ASP A 98 -12.95 -3.75 -11.14
N ALA A 99 -13.05 -3.48 -9.83
CA ALA A 99 -11.89 -3.16 -9.01
C ALA A 99 -10.89 -4.31 -8.96
N ILE A 100 -11.36 -5.55 -8.79
CA ILE A 100 -10.53 -6.76 -8.83
C ILE A 100 -9.87 -6.91 -10.20
N GLN A 101 -10.62 -6.76 -11.29
CA GLN A 101 -10.09 -6.87 -12.66
C GLN A 101 -8.97 -5.86 -12.94
N ARG A 102 -9.10 -4.64 -12.41
CA ARG A 102 -8.07 -3.59 -12.56
C ARG A 102 -6.75 -3.92 -11.87
N LEU A 103 -6.71 -4.87 -10.93
CA LEU A 103 -5.48 -5.26 -10.21
C LEU A 103 -4.49 -6.03 -11.08
N LYS A 104 -4.97 -6.65 -12.16
CA LYS A 104 -4.13 -7.49 -13.03
C LYS A 104 -2.93 -6.70 -13.58
N GLY A 105 -1.73 -7.10 -13.18
CA GLY A 105 -0.47 -6.45 -13.56
C GLY A 105 -0.24 -5.08 -12.91
N LYS A 106 -1.04 -4.70 -11.90
CA LYS A 106 -0.92 -3.42 -11.18
C LYS A 106 -0.75 -3.58 -9.67
N ALA A 107 -1.19 -4.69 -9.09
CA ALA A 107 -1.00 -5.01 -7.68
C ALA A 107 -0.31 -6.35 -7.52
N ASP A 108 0.55 -6.44 -6.52
CA ASP A 108 1.28 -7.65 -6.15
C ASP A 108 0.45 -8.55 -5.23
N GLY A 109 -0.49 -7.96 -4.48
CA GLY A 109 -1.40 -8.68 -3.60
C GLY A 109 -2.69 -7.93 -3.29
N LEU A 110 -3.65 -8.65 -2.72
CA LEU A 110 -4.95 -8.11 -2.32
C LEU A 110 -5.34 -8.55 -0.90
N VAL A 111 -5.74 -7.59 -0.06
CA VAL A 111 -6.51 -7.86 1.16
C VAL A 111 -7.97 -7.54 0.86
N ILE A 112 -8.87 -8.51 1.04
CA ILE A 112 -10.29 -8.31 0.70
C ILE A 112 -11.21 -8.67 1.86
N ASN A 113 -12.09 -7.74 2.21
CA ASN A 113 -13.28 -8.00 3.01
C ASN A 113 -14.49 -7.84 2.11
N ALA A 114 -14.95 -8.93 1.49
CA ALA A 114 -16.12 -8.88 0.61
C ALA A 114 -17.46 -8.76 1.37
N ALA A 115 -17.42 -8.69 2.71
CA ALA A 115 -18.59 -8.60 3.58
C ALA A 115 -19.65 -9.65 3.19
N ALA A 116 -20.89 -9.22 2.91
CA ALA A 116 -21.97 -10.14 2.53
C ALA A 116 -21.69 -10.91 1.23
N TYR A 117 -20.95 -10.33 0.28
CA TYR A 117 -20.65 -10.99 -0.99
C TYR A 117 -19.73 -12.21 -0.85
N THR A 118 -19.01 -12.32 0.26
CA THR A 118 -18.30 -13.54 0.65
C THR A 118 -19.19 -14.78 0.57
N HIS A 119 -20.47 -14.66 0.93
CA HIS A 119 -21.36 -15.81 1.06
C HIS A 119 -22.14 -16.12 -0.21
N THR A 120 -22.22 -15.17 -1.15
CA THR A 120 -23.17 -15.23 -2.26
C THR A 120 -22.54 -15.03 -3.63
N SER A 121 -21.41 -14.31 -3.73
CA SER A 121 -20.92 -13.82 -5.01
C SER A 121 -19.95 -14.79 -5.68
N LEU A 122 -20.48 -15.55 -6.65
CA LEU A 122 -19.65 -16.25 -7.62
C LEU A 122 -18.94 -15.27 -8.57
N ALA A 123 -19.54 -14.11 -8.86
CA ALA A 123 -18.94 -13.11 -9.74
C ALA A 123 -17.62 -12.55 -9.17
N VAL A 124 -17.59 -12.23 -7.87
CA VAL A 124 -16.36 -11.79 -7.17
C VAL A 124 -15.33 -12.92 -7.15
N ARG A 125 -15.75 -14.15 -6.85
CA ARG A 125 -14.87 -15.33 -6.86
C ARG A 125 -14.21 -15.52 -8.23
N ASP A 126 -14.99 -15.50 -9.29
CA ASP A 126 -14.49 -15.75 -10.64
C ASP A 126 -13.58 -14.62 -11.12
N ALA A 127 -13.85 -13.37 -10.71
CA ALA A 127 -12.94 -12.25 -10.95
C ALA A 127 -11.58 -12.45 -10.27
N LEU A 128 -11.55 -12.90 -9.01
CA LEU A 128 -10.31 -13.20 -8.28
C LEU A 128 -9.49 -14.30 -8.98
N LEU A 129 -10.15 -15.38 -9.39
CA LEU A 129 -9.52 -16.48 -10.12
C LEU A 129 -8.99 -16.05 -11.50
N ALA A 130 -9.69 -15.13 -12.17
CA ALA A 130 -9.28 -14.63 -13.48
C ALA A 130 -8.03 -13.73 -13.42
N VAL A 131 -7.88 -12.92 -12.37
CA VAL A 131 -6.72 -12.01 -12.23
C VAL A 131 -5.50 -12.68 -11.63
N ARG A 132 -5.67 -13.75 -10.85
CA ARG A 132 -4.59 -14.53 -10.21
C ARG A 132 -3.65 -13.70 -9.31
N VAL A 133 -4.15 -12.58 -8.79
CA VAL A 133 -3.45 -11.80 -7.76
C VAL A 133 -3.62 -12.56 -6.43
N PRO A 134 -2.53 -12.89 -5.71
CA PRO A 134 -2.65 -13.58 -4.43
C PRO A 134 -3.39 -12.69 -3.43
N PHE A 135 -4.33 -13.28 -2.70
CA PHE A 135 -5.16 -12.51 -1.78
C PHE A 135 -5.36 -13.18 -0.43
N VAL A 136 -5.56 -12.35 0.59
CA VAL A 136 -5.99 -12.76 1.93
C VAL A 136 -7.39 -12.21 2.16
N GLU A 137 -8.30 -13.11 2.56
CA GLU A 137 -9.67 -12.75 2.93
C GLU A 137 -9.70 -12.31 4.40
N VAL A 138 -10.32 -11.17 4.70
CA VAL A 138 -10.40 -10.64 6.08
C VAL A 138 -11.83 -10.33 6.48
N HIS A 139 -12.15 -10.65 7.73
CA HIS A 139 -13.46 -10.42 8.33
C HIS A 139 -13.31 -9.85 9.75
N LEU A 140 -14.12 -8.83 10.06
CA LEU A 140 -14.15 -8.24 11.40
C LEU A 140 -14.71 -9.22 12.42
N SER A 141 -15.89 -9.78 12.16
CA SER A 141 -16.53 -10.79 13.01
C SER A 141 -16.03 -12.19 12.68
N ASN A 142 -16.14 -13.12 13.65
CA ASN A 142 -15.88 -14.53 13.41
C ASN A 142 -17.01 -15.13 12.59
N LEU A 143 -16.77 -15.43 11.31
CA LEU A 143 -17.76 -16.02 10.41
C LEU A 143 -18.34 -17.34 10.96
N PHE A 144 -17.51 -18.17 11.58
CA PHE A 144 -17.89 -19.51 12.03
C PHE A 144 -18.75 -19.50 13.30
N ALA A 145 -18.76 -18.38 14.04
CA ALA A 145 -19.64 -18.18 15.18
C ALA A 145 -21.05 -17.67 14.79
N ARG A 146 -21.27 -17.36 13.51
CA ARG A 146 -22.53 -16.81 12.99
C ARG A 146 -23.49 -17.88 12.49
N GLU A 147 -24.61 -17.45 11.91
CA GLU A 147 -25.62 -18.29 11.30
C GLU A 147 -25.02 -19.18 10.19
N PRO A 148 -25.54 -20.40 9.94
CA PRO A 148 -24.96 -21.35 8.99
C PRO A 148 -24.66 -20.77 7.60
N GLU A 149 -25.51 -19.87 7.12
CA GLU A 149 -25.41 -19.22 5.81
C GLU A 149 -24.19 -18.30 5.72
N ARG A 150 -23.67 -17.83 6.86
CA ARG A 150 -22.47 -16.97 6.95
C ARG A 150 -21.18 -17.74 7.25
N ARG A 151 -21.27 -19.04 7.51
CA ARG A 151 -20.08 -19.87 7.78
C ARG A 151 -19.35 -20.30 6.51
N ARG A 152 -20.00 -20.17 5.35
CA ARG A 152 -19.43 -20.51 4.05
C ARG A 152 -18.93 -19.25 3.36
N SER A 153 -17.66 -19.26 2.95
CA SER A 153 -17.09 -18.29 2.02
C SER A 153 -16.98 -18.93 0.64
N MET A 154 -17.36 -18.18 -0.38
CA MET A 154 -17.15 -18.51 -1.79
C MET A 154 -15.72 -18.19 -2.24
N LEU A 155 -14.93 -17.45 -1.43
CA LEU A 155 -13.60 -16.97 -1.80
C LEU A 155 -12.48 -17.78 -1.12
N ALA A 156 -12.78 -18.38 0.04
CA ALA A 156 -11.80 -19.00 0.92
C ALA A 156 -10.98 -20.13 0.29
N ASP A 157 -11.56 -20.88 -0.65
CA ASP A 157 -10.87 -21.97 -1.36
C ASP A 157 -9.78 -21.47 -2.31
N ALA A 158 -9.87 -20.22 -2.75
CA ALA A 158 -8.91 -19.57 -3.64
C ALA A 158 -7.95 -18.62 -2.91
N ALA A 159 -8.21 -18.30 -1.64
CA ALA A 159 -7.40 -17.38 -0.85
C ALA A 159 -6.06 -18.03 -0.42
N VAL A 160 -5.02 -17.22 -0.25
CA VAL A 160 -3.78 -17.63 0.43
C VAL A 160 -4.07 -17.99 1.88
N GLY A 161 -4.96 -17.24 2.50
CA GLY A 161 -5.42 -17.47 3.86
C GLY A 161 -6.64 -16.60 4.18
N MET A 162 -7.27 -16.89 5.32
CA MET A 162 -8.37 -16.11 5.86
C MET A 162 -8.06 -15.67 7.29
N VAL A 163 -8.35 -14.40 7.61
CA VAL A 163 -8.33 -13.87 8.98
C VAL A 163 -9.74 -13.44 9.36
N THR A 164 -10.31 -14.01 10.42
CA THR A 164 -11.68 -13.72 10.85
C THR A 164 -11.78 -13.60 12.37
N GLY A 165 -12.57 -12.64 12.86
CA GLY A 165 -12.94 -12.55 14.27
C GLY A 165 -12.05 -11.69 15.17
N PHE A 166 -11.06 -10.99 14.62
CA PHE A 166 -10.18 -10.09 15.38
C PHE A 166 -10.62 -8.62 15.31
N GLY A 167 -11.83 -8.34 14.80
CA GLY A 167 -12.30 -6.98 14.59
C GLY A 167 -11.42 -6.24 13.60
N ALA A 168 -11.15 -4.95 13.86
CA ALA A 168 -10.29 -4.12 13.02
C ALA A 168 -8.88 -4.70 12.82
N GLU A 169 -8.39 -5.48 13.79
CA GLU A 169 -7.06 -6.09 13.76
C GLU A 169 -6.91 -7.14 12.66
N SER A 170 -8.02 -7.70 12.16
CA SER A 170 -8.01 -8.63 11.03
C SER A 170 -7.33 -8.03 9.79
N TYR A 171 -7.39 -6.71 9.58
CA TYR A 171 -6.72 -6.04 8.46
C TYR A 171 -5.21 -6.01 8.62
N ARG A 172 -4.70 -5.71 9.82
CA ARG A 172 -3.26 -5.71 10.10
C ARG A 172 -2.68 -7.12 9.92
N LEU A 173 -3.32 -8.11 10.53
CA LEU A 173 -2.91 -9.52 10.44
C LEU A 173 -2.97 -10.03 9.00
N GLY A 174 -4.02 -9.69 8.26
CA GLY A 174 -4.16 -10.08 6.86
C GLY A 174 -3.09 -9.45 5.95
N LEU A 175 -2.78 -8.17 6.18
CA LEU A 175 -1.70 -7.48 5.47
C LEU A 175 -0.34 -8.11 5.75
N GLU A 176 0.01 -8.35 7.01
CA GLU A 176 1.27 -8.97 7.40
C GLU A 176 1.44 -10.38 6.83
N GLY A 177 0.39 -11.21 6.94
CA GLY A 177 0.39 -12.55 6.37
C GLY A 177 0.62 -12.54 4.86
N LEU A 178 -0.04 -11.61 4.15
CA LEU A 178 0.12 -11.47 2.70
C LEU A 178 1.52 -10.98 2.33
N VAL A 179 2.07 -9.97 3.03
CA VAL A 179 3.42 -9.47 2.77
C VAL A 179 4.46 -10.55 3.01
N GLY A 180 4.36 -11.30 4.12
CA GLY A 180 5.24 -12.43 4.40
C GLY A 180 5.16 -13.52 3.32
N TYR A 181 3.95 -13.84 2.86
CA TYR A 181 3.74 -14.79 1.75
C TYR A 181 4.41 -14.33 0.45
N LEU A 182 4.30 -13.05 0.09
CA LEU A 182 4.92 -12.49 -1.11
C LEU A 182 6.45 -12.51 -1.02
N GLN A 183 7.01 -12.10 0.12
CA GLN A 183 8.45 -12.10 0.36
C GLN A 183 9.05 -13.51 0.26
N ALA A 184 8.37 -14.52 0.84
CA ALA A 184 8.81 -15.90 0.77
C ALA A 184 8.87 -16.45 -0.68
N ARG A 185 8.00 -15.95 -1.56
CA ARG A 185 7.97 -16.37 -2.98
C ARG A 185 9.04 -15.69 -3.84
N HIS A 186 9.39 -14.44 -3.52
CA HIS A 186 10.45 -13.71 -4.23
C HIS A 186 11.86 -14.10 -3.78
N GLY A 187 11.98 -14.76 -2.62
CA GLY A 187 13.24 -15.32 -2.10
C GLY A 187 13.61 -16.72 -2.62
N THR A 188 12.87 -17.24 -3.62
CA THR A 188 13.14 -18.51 -4.34
C THR A 188 13.45 -18.21 -5.80
#